data_AF-A0A970F000-F1
#
_entry.id   AF-A0A970F000-F1
#
_cell.length_a   1.000
_cell.length_b   1.000
_cell.length_c   1.000
_cell.angle_alpha   90.00
_cell.angle_beta   90.00
_cell.angle_gamma   90.00
#
_symmetry.space_group_name_H-M   'P 1'
#
loop_
_entity.id
_entity.type
_entity.pdbx_description
1 polymer ?
#
loop_
_entity_poly.entity_id
_entity_poly.type
_entity_poly.pdbx_seq_one_letter_code
_entity_poly.pdbx_strand_id
1 'polypeptide(L)'
;MTQYSVLECLDKMERLLETGTRIPFSSKRAVDAVEILDLIDRIRAVLQEQARRSQAVAGAESAAAKSEVSPSSTARESRKLQPDEAAARERAAELIAEAQAEAEQIRAGAREYAESTLQVLHETLDRTSAVVKNGIEELRRRSARQA
;
A
#
# COMPACT_ATOMS: atom_id res chain seq x y z
N MET A 1 -10.74 21.06 -20.35
CA MET A 1 -10.92 19.98 -19.35
C MET A 1 -9.75 20.08 -18.39
N THR A 2 -10.02 20.43 -17.13
CA THR A 2 -9.00 20.68 -16.10
C THR A 2 -8.13 19.44 -15.92
N GLN A 3 -6.84 19.54 -16.25
CA GLN A 3 -5.86 18.52 -15.89
C GLN A 3 -5.69 18.60 -14.38
N TYR A 4 -6.30 17.65 -13.65
CA TYR A 4 -6.01 17.50 -12.23
C TYR A 4 -4.56 17.01 -12.09
N SER A 5 -3.75 17.75 -11.34
CA SER A 5 -2.42 17.30 -10.96
C SER A 5 -2.51 16.03 -10.11
N VAL A 6 -1.49 15.19 -10.12
CA VAL A 6 -1.41 14.00 -9.24
C VAL A 6 -1.61 14.40 -7.78
N LEU A 7 -1.07 15.55 -7.37
CA LEU A 7 -1.27 16.14 -6.04
C LEU A 7 -2.73 16.46 -5.75
N GLU A 8 -3.46 17.05 -6.70
CA GLU A 8 -4.87 17.38 -6.50
C GLU A 8 -5.76 16.13 -6.46
N CYS A 9 -5.39 15.05 -7.18
CA CYS A 9 -6.06 13.76 -7.05
C CYS A 9 -5.83 13.15 -5.66
N LEU A 10 -4.60 13.23 -5.13
CA LEU A 10 -4.26 12.78 -3.79
C LEU A 10 -5.00 13.60 -2.72
N ASP A 11 -5.00 14.93 -2.82
CA ASP A 11 -5.72 15.81 -1.90
C ASP A 11 -7.22 15.52 -1.90
N LYS A 12 -7.79 15.17 -3.06
CA LYS A 12 -9.20 14.79 -3.17
C LYS A 12 -9.47 13.42 -2.54
N MET A 13 -8.57 12.44 -2.73
CA MET A 13 -8.67 11.14 -2.06
C MET A 13 -8.59 11.28 -0.54
N GLU A 14 -7.69 12.12 -0.05
CA GLU A 14 -7.52 12.41 1.38
C GLU A 14 -8.80 13.01 1.97
N ARG A 15 -9.38 14.01 1.30
CA ARG A 15 -10.67 14.59 1.71
C ARG A 15 -11.81 13.58 1.72
N LEU A 16 -11.87 12.67 0.75
CA LEU A 16 -12.89 11.61 0.71
C LEU A 16 -12.73 10.63 1.89
N LEU A 17 -11.48 10.30 2.26
CA LEU A 17 -11.20 9.49 3.44
C LEU A 17 -11.53 10.22 4.75
N GLU A 18 -11.26 11.52 4.82
CA GLU A 18 -11.56 12.37 5.98
C GLU A 18 -13.06 12.69 6.15
N THR A 19 -13.83 12.72 5.07
CA THR A 19 -15.27 12.99 5.09
C THR A 19 -16.11 11.71 5.08
N GLY A 20 -15.50 10.55 4.78
CA GLY A 20 -16.16 9.25 4.77
C GLY A 20 -16.87 8.92 6.08
N THR A 21 -18.07 8.34 5.97
CA THR A 21 -18.92 8.04 7.12
C THR A 21 -18.25 6.99 8.01
N ARG A 22 -18.05 7.33 9.28
CA ARG A 22 -17.46 6.39 10.25
C ARG A 22 -18.44 5.25 10.52
N ILE A 23 -17.95 4.01 10.41
CA ILE A 23 -18.76 2.83 10.72
C ILE A 23 -18.76 2.64 12.25
N PRO A 24 -19.94 2.55 12.91
CA PRO A 24 -20.01 2.36 14.36
C PRO A 24 -19.32 1.05 14.76
N PHE A 25 -18.64 1.08 15.91
CA PHE A 25 -17.85 -0.05 16.42
C PHE A 25 -16.67 -0.50 15.52
N SER A 26 -16.24 0.32 14.56
CA SER A 26 -15.07 0.06 13.72
C SER A 26 -14.14 1.28 13.61
N SER A 27 -12.86 1.02 13.31
CA SER A 27 -11.89 2.05 12.88
C SER A 27 -12.01 2.37 11.38
N LYS A 28 -12.88 1.65 10.64
CA LYS A 28 -13.08 1.83 9.21
C LYS A 28 -14.06 2.97 8.90
N ARG A 29 -13.87 3.58 7.73
CA ARG A 29 -14.80 4.57 7.16
C ARG A 29 -15.37 4.04 5.85
N ALA A 30 -16.64 4.30 5.62
CA ALA A 30 -17.31 4.03 4.36
C ALA A 30 -16.99 5.15 3.38
N VAL A 31 -16.52 4.78 2.19
CA VAL A 31 -16.15 5.69 1.11
C VAL A 31 -16.63 5.11 -0.20
N ASP A 32 -16.96 5.96 -1.16
CA ASP A 32 -17.36 5.53 -2.50
C ASP A 32 -16.17 4.91 -3.23
N ALA A 33 -16.26 3.60 -3.49
CA ALA A 33 -15.22 2.86 -4.17
C ALA A 33 -15.05 3.32 -5.63
N VAL A 34 -16.11 3.75 -6.30
CA VAL A 34 -16.06 4.19 -7.71
C VAL A 34 -15.26 5.48 -7.81
N GLU A 35 -15.53 6.45 -6.93
CA GLU A 35 -14.82 7.73 -6.94
C GLU A 35 -13.33 7.59 -6.58
N ILE A 36 -12.98 6.69 -5.65
CA ILE A 36 -11.58 6.38 -5.33
C ILE A 36 -10.88 5.70 -6.51
N LEU A 37 -11.52 4.74 -7.17
CA LEU A 37 -10.94 4.03 -8.31
C LEU A 37 -10.67 4.97 -9.50
N ASP A 38 -11.58 5.91 -9.78
CA ASP A 38 -11.40 6.92 -10.83
C ASP A 38 -10.18 7.83 -10.56
N LEU A 39 -9.96 8.20 -9.30
CA LEU A 39 -8.79 9.00 -8.90
C LEU A 39 -7.49 8.21 -9.06
N ILE A 40 -7.49 6.91 -8.71
CA ILE A 40 -6.35 6.02 -8.90
C ILE A 40 -6.01 5.86 -10.38
N ASP A 41 -7.02 5.65 -11.24
CA ASP A 41 -6.82 5.48 -12.68
C ASP A 41 -6.28 6.76 -13.33
N ARG A 42 -6.71 7.94 -12.87
CA ARG A 42 -6.12 9.23 -13.28
C ARG A 42 -4.66 9.36 -12.90
N ILE A 43 -4.29 9.03 -11.66
CA ILE A 43 -2.90 9.06 -11.21
C ILE A 43 -2.06 8.09 -12.06
N ARG A 44 -2.57 6.88 -12.32
CA ARG A 44 -1.90 5.88 -13.16
C ARG A 44 -1.64 6.41 -14.57
N ALA A 45 -2.63 7.06 -15.20
CA ALA A 45 -2.49 7.62 -16.53
C ALA A 45 -1.42 8.72 -16.59
N VAL A 46 -1.41 9.64 -15.62
CA VAL A 46 -0.41 10.72 -15.54
C VAL A 46 1.00 10.16 -15.31
N LEU A 47 1.16 9.19 -14.40
CA LEU A 47 2.46 8.55 -14.16
C LEU A 47 2.99 7.83 -15.40
N GLN A 48 2.14 7.12 -16.14
CA GLN A 48 2.52 6.48 -17.39
C GLN A 48 2.90 7.49 -18.48
N GLU A 49 2.21 8.62 -18.56
CA GLU A 49 2.54 9.69 -19.50
C GLU A 49 3.89 10.34 -19.17
N GLN A 50 4.17 10.59 -17.89
CA GLN A 50 5.46 11.09 -17.41
C GLN A 50 6.60 10.09 -17.68
N ALA A 51 6.37 8.79 -17.45
CA ALA A 51 7.32 7.74 -17.77
C ALA A 51 7.59 7.61 -19.28
N ARG A 52 6.56 7.79 -20.12
CA ARG A 52 6.73 7.82 -21.58
C ARG A 52 7.48 9.07 -22.04
N ARG A 53 7.23 10.24 -21.45
CA ARG A 53 7.97 11.47 -21.77
C ARG A 53 9.44 11.37 -21.37
N SER A 54 9.77 10.82 -20.21
CA SER A 54 11.16 10.62 -19.80
C SER A 54 11.89 9.61 -20.70
N GLN A 55 11.22 8.52 -21.12
CA GLN A 55 11.78 7.58 -22.10
C GLN A 55 11.91 8.19 -23.51
N ALA A 56 11.00 9.04 -23.95
CA ALA A 56 11.06 9.70 -25.26
C ALA A 56 12.20 10.73 -25.32
N VAL A 57 12.46 11.47 -24.23
CA VAL A 57 13.60 12.38 -24.13
C VAL A 57 14.92 11.60 -24.14
N ALA A 58 15.01 10.47 -23.43
CA ALA A 58 16.17 9.58 -23.48
C ALA A 58 16.36 8.92 -24.88
N GLY A 59 15.27 8.64 -25.59
CA GLY A 59 15.28 8.12 -26.96
C GLY A 59 15.73 9.15 -28.00
N ALA A 60 15.35 10.42 -27.85
CA ALA A 60 15.72 11.51 -28.76
C ALA A 60 17.23 11.80 -28.72
N GLU A 61 17.87 11.72 -27.53
CA GLU A 61 19.32 11.84 -27.40
C GLU A 61 20.07 10.67 -28.06
N SER A 62 19.49 9.46 -28.05
CA SER A 62 20.08 8.28 -28.70
C SER A 62 19.94 8.26 -30.22
N ALA A 63 18.93 8.94 -30.79
CA ALA A 63 18.72 9.06 -32.23
C ALA A 63 19.58 10.16 -32.86
N ALA A 64 19.85 11.25 -32.13
CA ALA A 64 20.76 12.32 -32.57
C ALA A 64 22.23 11.84 -32.67
N ALA A 65 22.61 10.81 -31.91
CA ALA A 65 23.97 10.26 -31.92
C ALA A 65 24.32 9.40 -33.15
N LYS A 66 23.37 9.11 -34.05
CA LYS A 66 23.59 8.26 -35.23
C LYS A 66 23.73 9.01 -36.56
N SER A 67 23.59 10.34 -36.60
CA SER A 67 23.55 11.07 -37.87
C SER A 67 24.67 12.10 -38.11
N GLU A 68 25.57 12.33 -37.16
CA GLU A 68 26.65 13.32 -37.33
C GLU A 68 28.02 12.63 -37.30
N VAL A 69 28.37 12.03 -38.44
CA VAL A 69 29.76 11.71 -38.77
C VAL A 69 30.45 13.02 -39.15
N SER A 70 31.15 13.65 -38.21
CA SER A 70 32.34 14.48 -38.48
C SER A 70 33.19 14.65 -37.22
N PRO A 71 34.53 14.53 -37.30
CA PRO A 71 35.38 14.37 -36.13
C PRO A 71 36.01 15.72 -35.73
N SER A 72 35.59 16.29 -34.61
CA SER A 72 36.39 17.33 -33.96
C SER A 72 36.25 17.32 -32.43
N SER A 73 37.23 16.65 -31.81
CA SER A 73 37.99 17.16 -30.66
C SER A 73 37.28 17.54 -29.35
N THR A 74 36.20 16.87 -28.94
CA THR A 74 35.67 17.01 -27.56
C THR A 74 35.36 15.69 -26.84
N ALA A 75 35.66 14.54 -27.45
CA ALA A 75 35.35 13.20 -26.92
C ALA A 75 36.23 12.72 -25.74
N ARG A 76 36.85 13.62 -24.96
CA ARG A 76 37.64 13.22 -23.78
C ARG A 76 37.00 13.56 -22.43
N GLU A 77 35.92 14.33 -22.40
CA GLU A 77 35.29 14.71 -21.11
C GLU A 77 34.04 13.91 -20.74
N SER A 78 33.33 13.31 -21.70
CA SER A 78 32.08 12.58 -21.43
C SER A 78 32.29 11.16 -20.88
N ARG A 79 33.53 10.67 -20.78
CA ARG A 79 33.84 9.30 -20.33
C ARG A 79 33.96 9.16 -18.81
N LYS A 80 33.69 10.22 -18.04
CA LYS A 80 33.78 10.24 -16.57
C LYS A 80 32.44 10.18 -15.84
N LEU A 81 31.30 10.22 -16.54
CA LEU A 81 29.96 10.27 -15.92
C LEU A 81 29.16 8.95 -16.02
N GLN A 82 29.72 7.90 -16.63
CA GLN A 82 29.07 6.58 -16.74
C GLN A 82 29.26 5.58 -15.57
N PRO A 83 29.98 5.83 -14.45
CA PRO A 83 30.08 4.83 -13.39
C PRO A 83 28.88 4.80 -12.42
N ASP A 84 27.98 5.79 -12.41
CA ASP A 84 26.97 5.92 -11.35
C ASP A 84 25.59 5.29 -11.63
N GLU A 85 25.18 5.10 -12.89
CA GLU A 85 23.83 4.56 -13.16
C GLU A 85 23.66 3.10 -12.74
N ALA A 86 24.70 2.27 -12.94
CA ALA A 86 24.67 0.88 -12.52
C ALA A 86 24.64 0.76 -11.00
N ALA A 87 25.47 1.54 -10.30
CA ALA A 87 25.49 1.61 -8.84
C ALA A 87 24.18 2.18 -8.25
N ALA A 88 23.52 3.10 -8.95
CA ALA A 88 22.22 3.63 -8.55
C ALA A 88 21.09 2.60 -8.73
N ARG A 89 21.12 1.80 -9.81
CA ARG A 89 20.15 0.71 -10.03
C ARG A 89 20.31 -0.42 -9.03
N GLU A 90 21.55 -0.78 -8.70
CA GLU A 90 21.85 -1.79 -7.69
C GLU A 90 21.34 -1.34 -6.31
N ARG A 91 21.67 -0.10 -5.89
CA ARG A 91 21.13 0.48 -4.64
C ARG A 91 19.60 0.55 -4.60
N ALA A 92 18.97 0.88 -5.72
CA ALA A 92 17.51 0.89 -5.80
C ALA A 92 16.91 -0.52 -5.65
N ALA A 93 17.55 -1.54 -6.24
CA ALA A 93 17.12 -2.93 -6.09
C ALA A 93 17.29 -3.44 -4.66
N GLU A 94 18.41 -3.09 -4.00
CA GLU A 94 18.65 -3.40 -2.58
C GLU A 94 17.58 -2.78 -1.68
N LEU A 95 17.28 -1.49 -1.85
CA LEU A 95 16.24 -0.80 -1.09
C LEU A 95 14.85 -1.44 -1.28
N ILE A 96 14.51 -1.84 -2.51
CA ILE A 96 13.24 -2.53 -2.77
C ILE A 96 13.22 -3.90 -2.09
N ALA A 97 14.32 -4.65 -2.14
CA ALA A 97 14.41 -5.95 -1.49
C ALA A 97 14.29 -5.83 0.04
N GLU A 98 14.95 -4.83 0.63
CA GLU A 98 14.86 -4.53 2.06
C GLU A 98 13.43 -4.14 2.45
N ALA A 99 12.79 -3.24 1.71
CA ALA A 99 11.41 -2.83 1.96
C ALA A 99 10.43 -4.00 1.82
N GLN A 100 10.66 -4.92 0.87
CA GLN A 100 9.85 -6.14 0.73
C GLN A 100 10.05 -7.08 1.92
N ALA A 101 11.29 -7.27 2.38
CA ALA A 101 11.57 -8.10 3.55
C ALA A 101 10.95 -7.53 4.82
N GLU A 102 11.05 -6.21 5.03
CA GLU A 102 10.40 -5.53 6.16
C GLU A 102 8.87 -5.65 6.10
N ALA A 103 8.28 -5.46 4.92
CA ALA A 103 6.84 -5.62 4.73
C ALA A 103 6.37 -7.04 5.06
N GLU A 104 7.12 -8.08 4.67
CA GLU A 104 6.80 -9.47 5.02
C GLU A 104 6.96 -9.74 6.53
N GLN A 105 7.98 -9.17 7.18
CA GLN A 105 8.13 -9.25 8.63
C GLN A 105 6.96 -8.59 9.38
N ILE A 106 6.55 -7.39 8.95
CA ILE A 106 5.39 -6.68 9.53
C ILE A 106 4.12 -7.52 9.35
N ARG A 107 3.90 -8.09 8.16
CA ARG A 107 2.74 -8.95 7.89
C ARG A 107 2.74 -10.20 8.75
N ALA A 108 3.90 -10.85 8.90
CA ALA A 108 4.05 -12.03 9.74
C ALA A 108 3.74 -11.70 11.21
N GLY A 109 4.34 -10.64 11.75
CA GLY A 109 4.09 -10.20 13.13
C GLY A 109 2.63 -9.78 13.36
N ALA A 110 2.01 -9.11 12.40
CA ALA A 110 0.58 -8.76 12.49
C ALA A 110 -0.33 -10.00 12.48
N ARG A 111 0.00 -11.02 11.68
CA ARG A 111 -0.73 -12.29 11.66
C ARG A 111 -0.59 -13.03 12.99
N GLU A 112 0.63 -13.15 13.51
CA GLU A 112 0.90 -13.79 14.81
C GLU A 112 0.16 -13.09 15.95
N TYR A 113 0.22 -11.74 15.97
CA TYR A 113 -0.52 -10.95 16.96
C TYR A 113 -2.03 -11.18 16.88
N ALA A 114 -2.59 -11.19 15.66
CA ALA A 114 -4.02 -11.43 15.45
C ALA A 114 -4.43 -12.83 15.91
N GLU A 115 -3.63 -13.85 15.59
CA GLU A 115 -3.87 -15.23 16.01
C GLU A 115 -3.85 -15.37 17.55
N SER A 116 -2.81 -14.86 18.21
CA SER A 116 -2.70 -14.87 19.67
C SER A 116 -3.88 -14.15 20.35
N THR A 117 -4.23 -12.96 19.85
CA THR A 117 -5.37 -12.18 20.39
C THR A 117 -6.69 -12.93 20.22
N LEU A 118 -6.92 -13.53 19.05
CA LEU A 118 -8.13 -14.32 18.79
C LEU A 118 -8.19 -15.58 19.64
N GLN A 119 -7.06 -16.24 19.89
CA GLN A 119 -6.98 -17.41 20.75
C GLN A 119 -7.36 -17.06 22.20
N VAL A 120 -6.82 -15.97 22.75
CA VAL A 120 -7.17 -15.50 24.10
C VAL A 120 -8.65 -15.14 24.20
N LEU A 121 -9.20 -14.48 23.16
CA LEU A 121 -10.63 -14.17 23.11
C LEU A 121 -11.48 -15.45 23.08
N HIS A 122 -11.08 -16.44 22.28
CA HIS A 122 -11.78 -17.72 22.20
C HIS A 122 -11.82 -18.43 23.55
N GLU A 123 -10.69 -18.54 24.25
CA GLU A 123 -10.64 -19.13 25.60
C GLU A 123 -11.52 -18.39 26.60
N THR A 124 -11.54 -17.06 26.52
CA THR A 124 -12.37 -16.22 27.40
C THR A 124 -13.85 -16.48 27.15
N LEU A 125 -14.27 -16.51 25.88
CA LEU A 125 -15.65 -16.80 25.50
C LEU A 125 -16.08 -18.20 25.95
N ASP A 126 -15.21 -19.21 25.80
CA ASP A 126 -15.51 -20.57 26.24
C ASP A 126 -15.70 -20.67 27.75
N ARG A 127 -14.84 -20.00 28.54
CA ARG A 127 -15.01 -19.92 30.00
C ARG A 127 -16.31 -19.22 30.36
N THR A 128 -16.62 -18.08 29.74
CA THR A 128 -17.87 -17.35 30.00
C THR A 128 -19.08 -18.20 29.62
N SER A 129 -19.05 -18.88 28.48
CA SER A 129 -20.11 -19.78 28.03
C SER A 129 -20.35 -20.93 29.01
N ALA A 130 -19.28 -21.54 29.52
CA ALA A 130 -19.37 -22.58 30.54
C ALA A 130 -20.03 -22.06 31.84
N VAL A 131 -19.63 -20.87 32.31
CA VAL A 131 -20.23 -20.23 33.49
C VAL A 131 -21.73 -19.99 33.29
N VAL A 132 -22.12 -19.46 32.14
CA VAL A 132 -23.53 -19.19 31.80
C VAL A 132 -24.34 -20.49 31.75
N LYS A 133 -23.83 -21.54 31.08
CA LYS A 133 -24.48 -22.86 31.02
C LYS A 133 -24.70 -23.44 32.42
N ASN A 134 -23.66 -23.43 33.25
CA ASN A 134 -23.74 -23.92 34.63
C ASN A 134 -24.77 -23.13 35.46
N GLY A 135 -24.82 -21.81 35.28
CA GLY A 135 -25.83 -20.96 35.93
C GLY A 135 -27.27 -21.30 35.52
N ILE A 136 -27.51 -21.52 34.22
CA ILE A 136 -28.83 -21.93 33.71
C ILE A 136 -29.24 -23.30 34.27
N GLU A 137 -28.33 -24.28 34.28
CA GLU A 137 -28.59 -25.61 34.81
C GLU A 137 -28.88 -25.61 36.31
N GLU A 138 -28.17 -24.79 37.08
CA GLU A 138 -28.43 -24.63 38.52
C GLU A 138 -29.81 -24.02 38.77
N LEU A 139 -30.20 -22.97 38.02
CA LEU A 139 -31.53 -22.38 38.13
C LEU A 139 -32.64 -23.40 37.78
N ARG A 140 -32.47 -24.15 36.69
CA ARG A 140 -33.41 -25.23 36.30
C ARG A 140 -33.55 -26.29 37.40
N ARG A 141 -32.43 -26.72 37.99
CA ARG A 141 -32.44 -27.68 39.10
C ARG A 141 -33.14 -27.14 40.34
N ARG A 142 -32.97 -25.85 40.66
CA ARG A 142 -33.66 -25.21 41.79
C ARG A 142 -35.16 -25.11 41.57
N SER A 143 -35.60 -24.67 40.38
CA SER A 143 -37.02 -24.61 40.03
C SER A 143 -37.69 -25.99 40.07
N ALA A 144 -37.01 -27.03 39.59
CA ALA A 144 -37.53 -28.40 39.62
C ALA A 144 -37.64 -29.01 41.03
N ARG A 145 -36.90 -28.48 42.03
CA ARG A 145 -37.04 -28.89 43.44
C ARG A 145 -38.12 -28.13 44.19
N GLN A 146 -38.59 -27.00 43.64
CA GLN A 146 -39.60 -26.13 44.25
C GLN A 146 -41.03 -26.39 43.72
N ALA A 147 -41.16 -27.26 42.71
CA ALA A 147 -42.43 -27.76 42.18
C ALA A 147 -42.71 -29.16 42.76
#